data_AF-A0A2U0S966-F1
#
_entry.id   AF-A0A2U0S966-F1
#
_cell.length_a   1.000
_cell.length_b   1.000
_cell.length_c   1.000
_cell.angle_alpha   90.00
_cell.angle_beta   90.00
_cell.angle_gamma   90.00
#
_symmetry.space_group_name_H-M   'P 1'
#
loop_
_entity.id
_entity.type
_entity.pdbx_description
1 polymer ?
#
loop_
_entity_poly.entity_id
_entity_poly.type
_entity_poly.pdbx_seq_one_letter_code
_entity_poly.pdbx_strand_id
1 'polypeptide(L)'
;MTIEAFNLAEKFQIPVLIISDKYLAESHGTSETFDHNRIRIDRGNIITEYEGIEEYKRHKLTDDGVSPRAVPGTKGAIVRTNADEHNELGYTTEDPALTTEMADKRFRKLTALSKERENIETTKFYGPKEADATVLAWGSTKGPIREAMKILDKEGFKVNYLQVVYLSPFPVAKVQKILGSAKKTIIVENNQTSQLSSMIREHLLRTVDHTILKYDGRPFNPEALAKSIKEVL
;
A
#
# COMPACT_ATOMS: atom_id res chain seq x y z
N MET A 1 -4.40 -7.50 5.83
CA MET A 1 -4.80 -6.07 5.74
C MET A 1 -5.07 -5.44 7.09
N THR A 2 -6.20 -5.60 7.79
CA THR A 2 -6.42 -4.80 9.05
C THR A 2 -5.39 -5.09 10.16
N ILE A 3 -5.16 -6.35 10.50
CA ILE A 3 -4.14 -6.75 11.49
C ILE A 3 -2.74 -6.26 11.06
N GLU A 4 -2.42 -6.44 9.79
CA GLU A 4 -1.16 -6.02 9.19
C GLU A 4 -0.99 -4.50 9.25
N ALA A 5 -2.05 -3.72 9.03
CA ALA A 5 -2.01 -2.27 9.14
C ALA A 5 -1.69 -1.81 10.56
N PHE A 6 -2.27 -2.45 11.59
CA PHE A 6 -1.92 -2.17 12.99
C PHE A 6 -0.45 -2.52 13.29
N ASN A 7 0.01 -3.69 12.85
CA ASN A 7 1.41 -4.08 13.01
C ASN A 7 2.36 -3.09 12.34
N LEU A 8 2.09 -2.69 11.10
CA LEU A 8 2.91 -1.71 10.37
C LEU A 8 2.90 -0.34 11.06
N ALA A 9 1.74 0.10 11.56
CA ALA A 9 1.60 1.36 12.26
C ALA A 9 2.43 1.39 13.55
N GLU A 10 2.39 0.32 14.35
CA GLU A 10 3.18 0.25 15.59
C GLU A 10 4.66 0.03 15.32
N LYS A 11 5.00 -0.85 14.37
CA LYS A 11 6.38 -1.21 14.02
C LYS A 11 7.16 -0.02 13.49
N PHE A 12 6.62 0.67 12.49
CA PHE A 12 7.30 1.79 11.86
C PHE A 12 6.94 3.14 12.48
N GLN A 13 5.93 3.18 13.36
CA GLN A 13 5.45 4.40 14.00
C GLN A 13 5.07 5.45 12.96
N ILE A 14 4.22 5.04 12.03
CA ILE A 14 3.69 5.85 10.93
C ILE A 14 2.17 5.70 10.85
N PRO A 15 1.46 6.69 10.30
CA PRO A 15 0.06 6.51 9.92
C PRO A 15 -0.06 5.43 8.84
N VAL A 16 -1.04 4.54 8.99
CA VAL A 16 -1.40 3.56 7.96
C VAL A 16 -2.86 3.75 7.58
N LEU A 17 -3.09 3.97 6.29
CA LEU A 17 -4.42 4.18 5.73
C LEU A 17 -4.88 2.89 5.04
N ILE A 18 -6.02 2.35 5.46
CA ILE A 18 -6.72 1.30 4.73
C ILE A 18 -7.81 1.97 3.92
N ILE A 19 -7.71 1.88 2.60
CA ILE A 19 -8.71 2.44 1.69
C ILE A 19 -9.68 1.32 1.31
N SER A 20 -10.96 1.55 1.61
CA SER A 20 -12.09 0.76 1.14
C SER A 20 -13.07 1.70 0.44
N ASP A 21 -14.06 1.13 -0.25
CA ASP A 21 -15.15 1.89 -0.85
C ASP A 21 -16.51 1.39 -0.33
N LYS A 22 -17.55 2.17 -0.67
CA LYS A 22 -18.94 1.87 -0.32
C LYS A 22 -19.37 0.49 -0.79
N TYR A 23 -18.95 0.08 -1.99
CA TYR A 23 -19.37 -1.20 -2.56
C TYR A 23 -18.89 -2.37 -1.70
N LEU A 24 -17.63 -2.36 -1.22
CA LEU A 24 -17.17 -3.38 -0.28
C LEU A 24 -17.79 -3.24 1.12
N ALA A 25 -18.05 -2.03 1.58
CA ALA A 25 -18.61 -1.78 2.91
C ALA A 25 -20.08 -2.25 3.05
N GLU A 26 -20.86 -2.12 1.98
CA GLU A 26 -22.30 -2.47 1.98
C GLU A 26 -22.61 -3.82 1.32
N SER A 27 -21.61 -4.46 0.68
CA SER A 27 -21.79 -5.80 0.13
C SER A 27 -21.54 -6.87 1.17
N HIS A 28 -22.27 -7.97 1.05
CA HIS A 28 -22.08 -9.17 1.87
C HIS A 28 -21.81 -10.37 0.99
N GLY A 29 -21.04 -11.31 1.50
CA GLY A 29 -20.72 -12.56 0.83
C GLY A 29 -20.37 -13.64 1.84
N THR A 30 -20.51 -14.90 1.43
CA THR A 30 -20.03 -16.01 2.26
C THR A 30 -18.52 -16.06 2.22
N SER A 31 -17.88 -16.25 3.36
CA SER A 31 -16.45 -16.49 3.47
C SER A 31 -16.19 -17.76 4.26
N GLU A 32 -14.97 -18.28 4.14
CA GLU A 32 -14.47 -19.25 5.10
C GLU A 32 -14.44 -18.64 6.51
N THR A 33 -14.52 -19.50 7.52
CA THR A 33 -14.34 -19.08 8.92
C THR A 33 -12.97 -18.43 9.08
N PHE A 34 -12.92 -17.33 9.82
CA PHE A 34 -11.68 -16.64 10.07
C PHE A 34 -10.74 -17.51 10.94
N ASP A 35 -9.59 -17.87 10.39
CA ASP A 35 -8.55 -18.57 11.16
C ASP A 35 -7.84 -17.60 12.12
N HIS A 36 -8.12 -17.74 13.41
CA HIS A 36 -7.50 -16.93 14.46
C HIS A 36 -6.01 -17.25 14.68
N ASN A 37 -5.54 -18.43 14.27
CA ASN A 37 -4.13 -18.82 14.48
C ASN A 37 -3.16 -18.06 13.57
N ARG A 38 -3.68 -17.47 12.48
CA ARG A 38 -2.89 -16.64 11.57
C ARG A 38 -2.63 -15.24 12.13
N ILE A 39 -3.24 -14.85 13.24
CA ILE A 39 -3.02 -13.54 13.86
C ILE A 39 -1.62 -13.52 14.49
N ARG A 40 -0.80 -12.57 14.05
CA ARG A 40 0.50 -12.24 14.65
C ARG A 40 0.47 -10.77 15.04
N ILE A 41 0.81 -10.46 16.29
CA ILE A 41 0.86 -9.10 16.80
C ILE A 41 2.33 -8.69 16.88
N ASP A 42 2.69 -7.67 16.12
CA ASP A 42 4.02 -7.05 16.15
C ASP A 42 3.87 -5.64 16.69
N ARG A 43 4.26 -5.45 17.96
CA ARG A 43 4.17 -4.16 18.65
C ARG A 43 5.33 -3.22 18.28
N GLY A 44 6.29 -3.69 17.49
CA GLY A 44 7.49 -2.94 17.15
C GLY A 44 8.43 -2.73 18.33
N ASN A 45 9.24 -1.66 18.22
CA ASN A 45 10.24 -1.28 19.20
C ASN A 45 9.62 -0.52 20.39
N ILE A 46 8.71 -1.18 21.13
CA ILE A 46 8.18 -0.66 22.41
C ILE A 46 9.17 -0.94 23.53
N ILE A 47 9.37 0.05 24.40
CA ILE A 47 10.03 -0.14 25.68
C ILE A 47 9.03 0.07 26.83
N THR A 48 9.05 -0.83 27.80
CA THR A 48 8.22 -0.77 29.02
C THR A 48 9.03 -0.46 30.27
N GLU A 49 10.36 -0.54 30.14
CA GLU A 49 11.34 -0.24 31.19
C GLU A 49 12.47 0.58 30.57
N TYR A 50 12.99 1.55 31.31
CA TYR A 50 14.10 2.39 30.88
C TYR A 50 15.14 2.49 32.00
N GLU A 51 16.29 1.88 31.78
CA GLU A 51 17.41 1.82 32.73
C GLU A 51 18.60 2.70 32.29
N GLY A 52 18.39 3.55 31.27
CA GLY A 52 19.44 4.42 30.76
C GLY A 52 19.89 5.44 31.80
N ILE A 53 21.21 5.65 31.88
CA ILE A 53 21.81 6.73 32.68
C ILE A 53 21.55 8.09 32.02
N GLU A 54 21.48 8.12 30.69
CA GLU A 54 21.18 9.30 29.89
C GLU A 54 19.67 9.58 29.80
N GLU A 55 19.30 10.80 29.43
CA GLU A 55 17.90 11.15 29.19
C GLU A 55 17.33 10.38 28.00
N TYR A 56 16.11 9.85 28.15
CA TYR A 56 15.43 9.12 27.08
C TYR A 56 15.12 10.02 25.88
N LYS A 57 15.63 9.60 24.71
CA LYS A 57 15.44 10.29 23.43
C LYS A 57 14.30 9.67 22.63
N ARG A 58 13.09 10.24 22.74
CA ARG A 58 11.90 9.75 22.00
C ARG A 58 12.11 9.70 20.49
N HIS A 59 12.84 10.67 19.94
CA HIS A 59 13.11 10.80 18.51
C HIS A 59 14.56 10.46 18.18
N LYS A 60 15.17 9.55 18.94
CA LYS A 60 16.54 9.07 18.73
C LYS A 60 16.81 8.76 17.26
N LEU A 61 17.89 9.29 16.72
CA LEU A 61 18.37 9.00 15.38
C LEU A 61 18.81 7.52 15.32
N THR A 62 18.23 6.76 14.40
CA THR A 62 18.52 5.33 14.20
C THR A 62 18.66 5.06 12.70
N ASP A 63 19.42 4.03 12.35
CA ASP A 63 19.70 3.69 10.95
C ASP A 63 18.44 3.38 10.13
N ASP A 64 17.42 2.79 10.77
CA ASP A 64 16.12 2.47 10.19
C ASP A 64 15.07 3.60 10.34
N GLY A 65 15.41 4.66 11.08
CA GLY A 65 14.52 5.77 11.42
C GLY A 65 13.50 5.50 12.55
N VAL A 66 13.39 4.27 13.04
CA VAL A 66 12.45 3.84 14.08
C VAL A 66 13.09 3.95 15.47
N SER A 67 12.86 5.08 16.13
CA SER A 67 13.27 5.29 17.52
C SER A 67 12.53 4.35 18.49
N PRO A 68 13.17 3.83 19.55
CA PRO A 68 12.48 3.12 20.63
C PRO A 68 11.33 3.95 21.18
N ARG A 69 10.18 3.35 21.43
CA ARG A 69 8.96 4.04 21.88
C ARG A 69 8.57 3.61 23.28
N ALA A 70 8.77 4.49 24.25
CA ALA A 70 8.25 4.32 25.59
C ALA A 70 6.72 4.48 25.61
N VAL A 71 6.06 3.68 26.45
CA VAL A 71 4.65 3.86 26.77
C VAL A 71 4.50 4.83 27.95
N PRO A 72 3.45 5.66 28.00
CA PRO A 72 3.17 6.50 29.16
C PRO A 72 3.20 5.69 30.46
N GLY A 73 3.90 6.22 31.48
CA GLY A 73 4.12 5.52 32.76
C GLY A 73 5.45 4.77 32.86
N THR A 74 6.22 4.66 31.78
CA THR A 74 7.58 4.08 31.83
C THR A 74 8.50 4.98 32.67
N LYS A 75 8.96 4.48 33.82
CA LYS A 75 9.81 5.23 34.75
C LYS A 75 11.11 5.68 34.06
N GLY A 76 11.50 6.94 34.26
CA GLY A 76 12.72 7.50 33.67
C GLY A 76 12.64 7.88 32.19
N ALA A 77 11.57 7.50 31.48
CA ALA A 77 11.39 7.82 30.08
C ALA A 77 10.38 8.97 29.88
N ILE A 78 10.87 10.21 29.85
CA ILE A 78 10.04 11.38 29.55
C ILE A 78 9.84 11.46 28.03
N VAL A 79 8.58 11.34 27.59
CA VAL A 79 8.20 11.50 26.19
C VAL A 79 7.81 12.95 25.94
N ARG A 80 8.61 13.69 25.17
CA ARG A 80 8.23 15.01 24.64
C ARG A 80 7.97 14.90 23.14
N THR A 81 6.84 15.47 22.70
CA THR A 81 6.47 15.53 21.29
C THR A 81 5.73 16.83 21.04
N ASN A 82 6.04 17.48 19.94
CA ASN A 82 5.38 18.69 19.45
C ASN A 82 5.13 18.57 17.94
N ALA A 83 4.38 19.52 17.38
CA ALA A 83 4.11 19.59 15.95
C ALA A 83 5.21 20.31 15.17
N ASP A 84 5.96 21.19 15.83
CA ASP A 84 7.15 21.82 15.26
C ASP A 84 8.24 20.77 14.99
N GLU A 85 9.22 21.14 14.15
CA GLU A 85 10.42 20.31 14.03
C GLU A 85 11.16 20.23 15.36
N HIS A 86 11.76 19.08 15.65
CA HIS A 86 12.32 18.81 16.97
C HIS A 86 13.59 17.96 16.96
N ASN A 87 14.41 18.14 17.98
CA ASN A 87 15.58 17.31 18.23
C ASN A 87 15.22 15.92 18.78
N GLU A 88 16.23 15.07 19.04
CA GLU A 88 16.05 13.70 19.55
C GLU A 88 15.25 13.61 20.88
N LEU A 89 15.31 14.67 21.69
CA LEU A 89 14.63 14.79 22.99
C LEU A 89 13.20 15.35 22.86
N GLY A 90 12.82 15.85 21.68
CA GLY A 90 11.50 16.43 21.42
C GLY A 90 11.38 17.94 21.69
N TYR A 91 12.50 18.67 21.82
CA TYR A 91 12.50 20.13 21.90
C TYR A 91 12.48 20.74 20.49
N THR A 92 11.73 21.83 20.32
CA THR A 92 11.65 22.57 19.06
C THR A 92 13.04 22.98 18.56
N THR A 93 13.26 22.86 17.25
CA THR A 93 14.48 23.31 16.58
C THR A 93 14.16 23.96 15.25
N GLU A 94 14.95 24.96 14.88
CA GLU A 94 14.97 25.58 13.55
C GLU A 94 16.35 25.43 12.90
N ASP A 95 17.25 24.63 13.50
CA ASP A 95 18.57 24.37 12.93
C ASP A 95 18.42 23.62 11.59
N PRO A 96 18.95 24.15 10.48
CA PRO A 96 18.75 23.54 9.15
C PRO A 96 19.31 22.13 9.01
N ALA A 97 20.47 21.85 9.62
CA ALA A 97 21.12 20.55 9.52
C ALA A 97 20.32 19.49 10.28
N LEU A 98 19.93 19.79 11.51
CA LEU A 98 19.12 18.90 12.34
C LEU A 98 17.72 18.70 11.77
N THR A 99 17.11 19.76 11.22
CA THR A 99 15.82 19.67 10.52
C THR A 99 15.88 18.68 9.36
N THR A 100 16.94 18.78 8.54
CA THR A 100 17.18 17.85 7.43
C THR A 100 17.35 16.42 7.95
N GLU A 101 18.15 16.22 8.99
CA GLU A 101 18.41 14.90 9.54
C GLU A 101 17.16 14.23 10.14
N MET A 102 16.30 15.02 10.81
CA MET A 102 15.04 14.54 11.37
C MET A 102 13.99 14.24 10.31
N ALA A 103 13.93 15.03 9.24
CA ALA A 103 13.14 14.71 8.06
C ALA A 103 13.62 13.40 7.42
N ASP A 104 14.91 13.27 7.15
CA ASP A 104 15.51 12.07 6.56
C ASP A 104 15.27 10.84 7.44
N LYS A 105 15.39 10.97 8.76
CA LYS A 105 15.02 9.92 9.73
C LYS A 105 13.57 9.47 9.54
N ARG A 106 12.61 10.38 9.41
CA ARG A 106 11.20 10.00 9.20
C ARG A 106 11.00 9.28 7.86
N PHE A 107 11.71 9.70 6.79
CA PHE A 107 11.66 9.04 5.49
C PHE A 107 12.41 7.68 5.47
N ARG A 108 13.47 7.50 6.25
CA ARG A 108 14.16 6.20 6.43
C ARG A 108 13.20 5.09 6.88
N LYS A 109 12.17 5.42 7.65
CA LYS A 109 11.10 4.48 8.02
C LYS A 109 10.37 3.92 6.80
N LEU A 110 10.10 4.76 5.79
CA LEU A 110 9.47 4.31 4.53
C LEU A 110 10.41 3.42 3.72
N THR A 111 11.71 3.71 3.74
CA THR A 111 12.74 2.84 3.13
C THR A 111 12.81 1.49 3.83
N ALA A 112 12.86 1.48 5.16
CA ALA A 112 12.87 0.25 5.98
C ALA A 112 11.60 -0.59 5.74
N LEU A 113 10.43 0.07 5.74
CA LEU A 113 9.15 -0.55 5.38
C LEU A 113 9.17 -1.17 3.99
N SER A 114 9.73 -0.47 3.00
CA SER A 114 9.80 -0.96 1.62
C SER A 114 10.66 -2.22 1.50
N LYS A 115 11.80 -2.27 2.21
CA LYS A 115 12.67 -3.45 2.28
C LYS A 115 11.97 -4.65 2.92
N GLU A 116 11.29 -4.44 4.06
CA GLU A 116 10.57 -5.53 4.73
C GLU A 116 9.39 -6.06 3.87
N ARG A 117 8.75 -5.17 3.11
CA ARG A 117 7.63 -5.50 2.22
C ARG A 117 8.02 -6.31 0.99
N GLU A 118 9.30 -6.54 0.70
CA GLU A 118 9.69 -7.44 -0.40
C GLU A 118 9.07 -8.84 -0.22
N ASN A 119 8.93 -9.28 1.04
CA ASN A 119 8.32 -10.55 1.44
C ASN A 119 6.79 -10.48 1.64
N ILE A 120 6.18 -9.31 1.47
CA ILE A 120 4.74 -9.10 1.61
C ILE A 120 4.08 -9.08 0.23
N GLU A 121 2.87 -9.61 0.15
CA GLU A 121 2.08 -9.62 -1.09
C GLU A 121 1.52 -8.22 -1.40
N THR A 122 2.38 -7.35 -1.94
CA THR A 122 2.03 -5.97 -2.30
C THR A 122 1.21 -5.82 -3.59
N THR A 123 1.18 -6.88 -4.39
CA THR A 123 0.38 -7.02 -5.61
C THR A 123 -0.12 -8.46 -5.74
N LYS A 124 -1.28 -8.68 -6.33
CA LYS A 124 -1.78 -10.02 -6.66
C LYS A 124 -1.94 -10.17 -8.17
N PHE A 125 -1.43 -11.26 -8.74
CA PHE A 125 -1.53 -11.53 -10.17
C PHE A 125 -2.51 -12.68 -10.43
N TYR A 126 -3.34 -12.54 -11.46
CA TYR A 126 -4.35 -13.53 -11.85
C TYR A 126 -4.31 -13.74 -13.36
N GLY A 127 -4.60 -14.96 -13.81
CA GLY A 127 -4.63 -15.31 -15.23
C GLY A 127 -3.29 -15.85 -15.76
N PRO A 128 -3.20 -16.12 -17.07
CA PRO A 128 -2.01 -16.68 -17.69
C PRO A 128 -0.85 -15.67 -17.73
N LYS A 129 0.39 -16.17 -17.72
CA LYS A 129 1.58 -15.32 -17.90
C LYS A 129 1.58 -14.66 -19.27
N GLU A 130 1.30 -15.44 -20.30
CA GLU A 130 1.11 -14.97 -21.66
C GLU A 130 -0.35 -14.58 -21.88
N ALA A 131 -0.59 -13.30 -22.15
CA ALA A 131 -1.90 -12.73 -22.36
C ALA A 131 -1.86 -11.70 -23.50
N ASP A 132 -3.01 -11.47 -24.12
CA ASP A 132 -3.23 -10.43 -25.13
C ASP A 132 -3.23 -9.04 -24.49
N ALA A 133 -3.71 -8.93 -23.25
CA ALA A 133 -3.57 -7.73 -22.43
C ALA A 133 -3.43 -8.02 -20.94
N THR A 134 -2.85 -7.05 -20.24
CA THR A 134 -2.75 -6.99 -18.78
C THR A 134 -3.62 -5.87 -18.25
N VAL A 135 -4.62 -6.24 -17.46
CA VAL A 135 -5.42 -5.30 -16.68
C VAL A 135 -4.65 -4.93 -15.41
N LEU A 136 -4.62 -3.64 -15.06
CA LEU A 136 -4.11 -3.13 -13.79
C LEU A 136 -5.25 -2.41 -13.07
N ALA A 137 -5.47 -2.74 -11.80
CA ALA A 137 -6.50 -2.11 -10.99
C ALA A 137 -6.23 -2.27 -9.50
N TRP A 138 -7.06 -1.63 -8.68
CA TRP A 138 -7.01 -1.70 -7.23
C TRP A 138 -8.43 -1.65 -6.63
N GLY A 139 -8.53 -1.94 -5.33
CA GLY A 139 -9.80 -1.86 -4.60
C GLY A 139 -10.84 -2.88 -5.07
N SER A 140 -12.11 -2.47 -5.06
CA SER A 140 -13.26 -3.34 -5.27
C SER A 140 -13.49 -3.80 -6.72
N THR A 141 -12.78 -3.21 -7.68
CA THR A 141 -12.79 -3.61 -9.09
C THR A 141 -12.32 -5.06 -9.30
N LYS A 142 -11.59 -5.63 -8.33
CA LYS A 142 -11.10 -7.02 -8.36
C LYS A 142 -12.18 -8.03 -8.75
N GLY A 143 -13.36 -7.97 -8.11
CA GLY A 143 -14.43 -8.94 -8.33
C GLY A 143 -14.92 -8.91 -9.78
N PRO A 144 -15.42 -7.76 -10.26
CA PRO A 144 -15.86 -7.59 -11.63
C PRO A 144 -14.80 -7.93 -12.68
N ILE A 145 -13.54 -7.54 -12.48
CA ILE A 145 -12.44 -7.86 -13.42
C ILE A 145 -12.23 -9.37 -13.53
N ARG A 146 -12.20 -10.08 -12.39
CA ARG A 146 -11.99 -11.54 -12.40
C ARG A 146 -13.13 -12.28 -13.08
N GLU A 147 -14.36 -11.78 -12.98
CA GLU A 147 -15.49 -12.37 -13.68
C GLU A 147 -15.47 -12.04 -15.17
N ALA A 148 -15.13 -10.80 -15.56
CA ALA A 148 -14.92 -10.40 -16.95
C ALA A 148 -13.83 -11.25 -17.63
N MET A 149 -12.73 -11.55 -16.92
CA MET A 149 -11.68 -12.45 -17.43
C MET A 149 -12.21 -13.85 -17.76
N LYS A 150 -13.13 -14.41 -16.98
CA LYS A 150 -13.73 -15.73 -17.27
C LYS A 150 -14.62 -15.68 -18.51
N ILE A 151 -15.34 -14.57 -18.71
CA ILE A 151 -16.16 -14.36 -19.91
C ILE A 151 -15.26 -14.31 -21.14
N LEU A 152 -14.19 -13.50 -21.08
CA LEU A 152 -13.21 -13.36 -22.17
C LEU A 152 -12.49 -14.67 -22.49
N ASP A 153 -12.12 -15.45 -21.46
CA ASP A 153 -11.46 -16.75 -21.67
C ASP A 153 -12.35 -17.74 -22.42
N LYS A 154 -13.67 -17.75 -22.14
CA LYS A 154 -14.65 -18.56 -22.89
C LYS A 154 -14.80 -18.10 -24.35
N GLU A 155 -14.54 -16.83 -24.63
CA GLU A 155 -14.53 -16.27 -25.98
C GLU A 155 -13.16 -16.41 -26.69
N GLY A 156 -12.17 -17.02 -26.04
CA GLY A 156 -10.85 -17.28 -26.61
C GLY A 156 -9.82 -16.17 -26.41
N PHE A 157 -10.15 -15.10 -25.69
CA PHE A 157 -9.21 -14.01 -25.37
C PHE A 157 -8.45 -14.30 -24.08
N LYS A 158 -7.13 -14.13 -24.10
CA LYS A 158 -6.29 -14.32 -22.92
C LYS A 158 -6.02 -12.96 -22.27
N VAL A 159 -6.60 -12.73 -21.11
CA VAL A 159 -6.35 -11.53 -20.30
C VAL A 159 -5.79 -11.94 -18.95
N ASN A 160 -4.79 -11.21 -18.47
CA ASN A 160 -4.31 -11.34 -17.10
C ASN A 160 -4.55 -10.04 -16.32
N TYR A 161 -4.46 -10.11 -15.00
CA TYR A 161 -4.82 -9.02 -14.11
C TYR A 161 -3.81 -8.88 -12.97
N LEU A 162 -3.24 -7.68 -12.84
CA LEU A 162 -2.46 -7.25 -11.70
C LEU A 162 -3.28 -6.34 -10.78
N GLN A 163 -3.62 -6.86 -9.61
CA GLN A 163 -4.19 -6.08 -8.53
C GLN A 163 -3.08 -5.40 -7.72
N VAL A 164 -3.08 -4.08 -7.64
CA VAL A 164 -2.25 -3.32 -6.70
C VAL A 164 -2.94 -3.31 -5.34
N VAL A 165 -2.28 -3.84 -4.31
CA VAL A 165 -2.83 -3.92 -2.94
C VAL A 165 -2.30 -2.79 -2.07
N TYR A 166 -1.03 -2.43 -2.27
CA TYR A 166 -0.37 -1.32 -1.58
C TYR A 166 -0.14 -0.19 -2.55
N LEU A 167 -0.78 0.95 -2.31
CA LEU A 167 -0.57 2.17 -3.09
C LEU A 167 0.67 2.93 -2.60
N SER A 168 1.00 2.88 -1.30
CA SER A 168 2.17 3.54 -0.73
C SER A 168 2.87 2.70 0.37
N PRO A 169 4.21 2.58 0.36
CA PRO A 169 5.07 2.81 -0.81
C PRO A 169 4.66 1.96 -2.02
N PHE A 170 4.74 2.53 -3.22
CA PHE A 170 4.29 1.89 -4.46
C PHE A 170 5.21 0.72 -4.84
N PRO A 171 4.67 -0.46 -5.26
CA PRO A 171 5.45 -1.65 -5.54
C PRO A 171 6.15 -1.62 -6.92
N VAL A 172 7.08 -0.67 -7.08
CA VAL A 172 7.86 -0.37 -8.30
C VAL A 172 8.35 -1.62 -9.02
N ALA A 173 9.14 -2.46 -8.35
CA ALA A 173 9.76 -3.63 -8.98
C ALA A 173 8.73 -4.64 -9.52
N LYS A 174 7.64 -4.90 -8.79
CA LYS A 174 6.60 -5.85 -9.18
C LYS A 174 5.77 -5.32 -10.34
N VAL A 175 5.37 -4.04 -10.28
CA VAL A 175 4.58 -3.40 -11.34
C VAL A 175 5.42 -3.25 -12.61
N GLN A 176 6.66 -2.80 -12.50
CA GLN A 176 7.58 -2.65 -13.64
C GLN A 176 7.80 -3.98 -14.37
N LYS A 177 7.99 -5.09 -13.63
CA LYS A 177 8.14 -6.42 -14.23
C LYS A 177 6.95 -6.80 -15.09
N ILE A 178 5.73 -6.58 -14.58
CA ILE A 178 4.50 -6.92 -15.29
C ILE A 178 4.28 -6.01 -16.50
N LEU A 179 4.46 -4.70 -16.35
CA LEU A 179 4.39 -3.75 -17.47
C LEU A 179 5.45 -4.02 -18.55
N GLY A 180 6.60 -4.59 -18.18
CA GLY A 180 7.65 -4.98 -19.11
C GLY A 180 7.31 -6.20 -19.97
N SER A 181 6.45 -7.09 -19.47
CA SER A 181 6.00 -8.30 -20.20
C SER A 181 4.64 -8.14 -20.87
N ALA A 182 3.89 -7.08 -20.56
CA ALA A 182 2.56 -6.86 -21.10
C ALA A 182 2.62 -6.47 -22.59
N LYS A 183 1.83 -7.16 -23.43
CA LYS A 183 1.64 -6.75 -24.84
C LYS A 183 0.81 -5.48 -24.95
N LYS A 184 -0.18 -5.35 -24.07
CA LYS A 184 -1.10 -4.23 -23.96
C LYS A 184 -1.53 -4.06 -22.51
N THR A 185 -1.69 -2.83 -22.06
CA THR A 185 -1.96 -2.47 -20.67
C THR A 185 -3.26 -1.68 -20.57
N ILE A 186 -4.12 -2.09 -19.64
CA ILE A 186 -5.45 -1.51 -19.46
C ILE A 186 -5.65 -1.17 -17.99
N ILE A 187 -5.88 0.09 -17.67
CA ILE A 187 -6.31 0.48 -16.32
C ILE A 187 -7.82 0.34 -16.20
N VAL A 188 -8.30 -0.28 -15.14
CA VAL A 188 -9.73 -0.35 -14.80
C VAL A 188 -9.94 0.26 -13.42
N GLU A 189 -10.65 1.39 -13.33
CA GLU A 189 -10.89 2.01 -12.02
C GLU A 189 -12.10 2.93 -11.94
N ASN A 190 -12.53 3.17 -10.70
CA ASN A 190 -13.72 3.94 -10.38
C ASN A 190 -13.45 5.43 -10.08
N ASN A 191 -12.76 6.12 -10.99
CA ASN A 191 -12.60 7.57 -10.94
C ASN A 191 -12.39 8.13 -12.36
N GLN A 192 -12.50 9.45 -12.51
CA GLN A 192 -12.46 10.12 -13.82
C GLN A 192 -11.03 10.37 -14.34
N THR A 193 -10.03 10.42 -13.46
CA THR A 193 -8.69 10.95 -13.79
C THR A 193 -7.61 9.91 -14.00
N SER A 194 -7.95 8.62 -13.90
CA SER A 194 -6.97 7.53 -14.01
C SER A 194 -5.83 7.68 -12.97
N GLN A 195 -6.18 7.84 -11.69
CA GLN A 195 -5.23 8.03 -10.60
C GLN A 195 -4.15 6.93 -10.53
N LEU A 196 -4.50 5.65 -10.75
CA LEU A 196 -3.48 4.58 -10.77
C LEU A 196 -2.50 4.77 -11.94
N SER A 197 -2.97 5.23 -13.10
CA SER A 197 -2.08 5.56 -14.22
C SER A 197 -1.14 6.71 -13.87
N SER A 198 -1.61 7.72 -13.14
CA SER A 198 -0.77 8.84 -12.68
C SER A 198 0.34 8.35 -11.74
N MET A 199 0.01 7.47 -10.80
CA MET A 199 1.01 6.86 -9.90
C MET A 199 2.03 5.98 -10.64
N ILE A 200 1.57 5.19 -11.61
CA ILE A 200 2.47 4.38 -12.46
C ILE A 200 3.45 5.31 -13.18
N ARG A 201 2.96 6.42 -13.74
CA ARG A 201 3.81 7.39 -14.44
C ARG A 201 4.79 8.09 -13.51
N GLU A 202 4.35 8.50 -12.33
CA GLU A 202 5.19 9.13 -11.29
C GLU A 202 6.37 8.23 -10.91
N HIS A 203 6.10 6.94 -10.66
CA HIS A 203 7.12 6.03 -10.15
C HIS A 203 7.95 5.32 -11.21
N LEU A 204 7.42 5.12 -12.42
CA LEU A 204 8.05 4.28 -13.45
C LEU A 204 8.35 5.02 -14.74
N LEU A 205 7.91 6.28 -14.89
CA LEU A 205 7.98 7.05 -16.14
C LEU A 205 7.35 6.30 -17.33
N ARG A 206 6.32 5.48 -17.06
CA ARG A 206 5.60 4.71 -18.06
C ARG A 206 4.16 5.18 -18.20
N THR A 207 3.66 5.15 -19.43
CA THR A 207 2.24 5.29 -19.75
C THR A 207 1.58 3.92 -19.85
N VAL A 208 0.26 3.88 -19.76
CA VAL A 208 -0.57 2.72 -20.07
C VAL A 208 -1.25 2.94 -21.42
N ASP A 209 -1.62 1.86 -22.10
CA ASP A 209 -2.18 1.95 -23.47
C ASP A 209 -3.65 2.39 -23.46
N HIS A 210 -4.43 1.87 -22.50
CA HIS A 210 -5.86 2.14 -22.40
C HIS A 210 -6.33 2.33 -20.96
N THR A 211 -7.46 3.02 -20.81
CA THR A 211 -8.16 3.20 -19.53
C THR A 211 -9.64 2.93 -19.71
N ILE A 212 -10.23 2.19 -18.77
CA ILE A 212 -11.66 1.92 -18.67
C ILE A 212 -12.10 2.48 -17.32
N LEU A 213 -12.73 3.65 -17.37
CA LEU A 213 -13.06 4.45 -16.20
C LEU A 213 -14.56 4.47 -15.96
N LYS A 214 -14.98 4.38 -14.69
CA LYS A 214 -16.41 4.46 -14.32
C LYS A 214 -16.62 5.29 -13.07
N TYR A 215 -17.41 6.35 -13.19
CA TYR A 215 -17.60 7.36 -12.13
C TYR A 215 -19.08 7.77 -11.97
N ASP A 216 -20.00 6.86 -12.30
CA ASP A 216 -21.46 7.05 -12.18
C ASP A 216 -22.03 6.60 -10.81
N GLY A 217 -21.17 6.23 -9.86
CA GLY A 217 -21.55 5.74 -8.55
C GLY A 217 -22.01 4.27 -8.50
N ARG A 218 -21.93 3.53 -9.61
CA ARG A 218 -22.27 2.09 -9.66
C ARG A 218 -21.01 1.23 -9.83
N PRO A 219 -20.97 0.01 -9.27
CA PRO A 219 -19.88 -0.92 -9.52
C PRO A 219 -19.84 -1.32 -11.02
N PHE A 220 -18.70 -1.84 -11.45
CA PHE A 220 -18.58 -2.44 -12.78
C PHE A 220 -19.48 -3.68 -12.89
N ASN A 221 -20.24 -3.75 -13.99
CA ASN A 221 -20.92 -4.98 -14.40
C ASN A 221 -19.89 -5.84 -15.17
N PRO A 222 -19.71 -7.13 -14.84
CA PRO A 222 -18.71 -7.99 -15.50
C PRO A 222 -18.87 -8.14 -17.01
N GLU A 223 -20.10 -8.27 -17.52
CA GLU A 223 -20.37 -8.46 -18.95
C GLU A 223 -20.04 -7.19 -19.74
N ALA A 224 -20.49 -6.04 -19.22
CA ALA A 224 -20.15 -4.74 -19.80
C ALA A 224 -18.64 -4.49 -19.77
N LEU A 225 -17.98 -4.84 -18.66
CA LEU A 225 -16.53 -4.71 -18.51
C LEU A 225 -15.77 -5.63 -19.47
N ALA A 226 -16.20 -6.88 -19.63
CA ALA A 226 -15.62 -7.82 -20.60
C ALA A 226 -15.72 -7.26 -22.02
N LYS A 227 -16.87 -6.70 -22.39
CA LYS A 227 -17.06 -6.03 -23.68
C LYS A 227 -16.10 -4.86 -23.88
N SER A 228 -15.98 -3.96 -22.90
CA SER A 228 -15.05 -2.82 -22.97
C SER A 228 -13.58 -3.23 -23.04
N ILE A 229 -13.19 -4.31 -22.35
CA ILE A 229 -11.84 -4.86 -22.46
C ILE A 229 -11.63 -5.40 -23.88
N LYS A 230 -12.57 -6.19 -24.41
CA LYS A 230 -12.51 -6.76 -25.76
C LYS A 230 -12.40 -5.71 -26.86
N GLU A 231 -13.08 -4.56 -26.72
CA GLU A 231 -13.03 -3.45 -27.67
C GLU A 231 -11.62 -2.85 -27.82
N VAL A 232 -10.75 -3.04 -26.82
CA VAL A 232 -9.36 -2.55 -26.84
C VAL A 232 -8.33 -3.66 -27.00
N LEU A 233 -8.71 -4.94 -27.11
CA LEU A 233 -7.79 -6.04 -27.41
C LEU A 233 -7.37 -6.01 -28.88
#